data_AF-A0A933FJL1-F1
#
_entry.id   AF-A0A933FJL1-F1
#
_cell.length_a   1.000
_cell.length_b   1.000
_cell.length_c   1.000
_cell.angle_alpha   90.00
_cell.angle_beta   90.00
_cell.angle_gamma   90.00
#
_symmetry.space_group_name_H-M   'P 1'
#
loop_
_entity.id
_entity.type
_entity.pdbx_description
1 polymer ?
#
loop_
_entity_poly.entity_id
_entity_poly.type
_entity_poly.pdbx_seq_one_letter_code
_entity_poly.pdbx_strand_id
1 'polypeptide(L)'
;RDVAGNAGPYSSPNRNFLVAAAFPGAVLQAPANASELITGPPLIDWGDVAGATAYWLKAASSTDFTTLTVSSNGMQASQYQTVIYKDDFKAATTYYWYVRATNGTDISYSHRWQFYVAVPTPSVPSPSSPADAAALPTAGPLLDWDDIVGISSFTVLISTRSDFAPLKLATSPTSSQYQVKAGDGLANSTTYWWKVRSATWSVNSDYTAGRWFFVDLTSPSAPSPSYPPDSRTTSDKTPSFMWGAVADLSGVTYTLEVSSDAGFTQLAQTLSGLTTTQATLADALARGSTYYWRVASIDGAGNRTNSSHRTLSVATNTTVYSYRLEISERGDYGELRVLKVLAATSYTLTAPEALACNTTYYWRVRAGDATGATGGAFSSPDKNFIYPGEEDMPLWVSPADASGATLNRRPKLWLVARKCGVADPSDARVAVSTSVDFEVGISTSFLYSGDGSGWSPAGPWTAGTTIYFTPPTDLTAQTTTLYLRAATRGDAWSSWSANRRVLVRGAFSWSGRAPIVPRATGLRAQDIAELRNAIDEARAFRNVASTCAFSAASWTEPVLTPRKSLVKAAHVAELRDNLSPVIECVLGYTPAFSDAVLTPASKVRAVHIDELRTEAAKP
;
A
#
# COMPACT_ATOMS: atom_id res chain seq x y z
N ARG A 1 -7.84 -115.06 18.78
CA ARG A 1 -8.85 -116.13 18.61
C ARG A 1 -8.09 -117.45 18.46
N ASP A 2 -8.64 -118.58 18.92
CA ASP A 2 -8.05 -119.91 18.71
C ASP A 2 -8.39 -120.46 17.31
N VAL A 3 -7.87 -121.65 17.01
CA VAL A 3 -8.03 -122.35 15.71
C VAL A 3 -9.47 -122.76 15.40
N ALA A 4 -10.38 -122.74 16.37
CA ALA A 4 -11.82 -122.94 16.16
C ALA A 4 -12.57 -121.61 15.96
N GLY A 5 -11.87 -120.47 15.97
CA GLY A 5 -12.44 -119.14 15.78
C GLY A 5 -12.93 -118.47 17.07
N ASN A 6 -12.69 -119.06 18.25
CA ASN A 6 -13.16 -118.49 19.52
C ASN A 6 -12.23 -117.38 20.00
N ALA A 7 -12.77 -116.24 20.42
CA ALA A 7 -11.95 -115.16 20.97
C ALA A 7 -11.53 -115.49 22.39
N GLY A 8 -10.22 -115.52 22.64
CA GLY A 8 -9.69 -115.43 24.00
C GLY A 8 -10.05 -114.08 24.62
N PRO A 9 -9.96 -113.94 25.95
CA PRO A 9 -10.33 -112.71 26.64
C PRO A 9 -9.56 -111.51 26.07
N TYR A 10 -10.26 -110.40 25.86
CA TYR A 10 -9.61 -109.12 25.56
C TYR A 10 -8.60 -108.79 26.67
N SER A 11 -7.46 -108.19 26.33
CA SER A 11 -6.59 -107.59 27.34
C SER A 11 -7.39 -106.59 28.18
N SER A 12 -7.03 -106.39 29.45
CA SER A 12 -7.80 -105.59 30.43
C SER A 12 -8.34 -104.26 29.86
N PRO A 13 -9.53 -103.79 30.30
CA PRO A 13 -10.27 -102.73 29.62
C PRO A 13 -9.61 -101.35 29.61
N ASN A 14 -8.51 -101.12 30.34
CA ASN A 14 -7.84 -99.83 30.38
C ASN A 14 -6.35 -99.96 30.03
N ARG A 15 -6.04 -99.89 28.73
CA ARG A 15 -4.72 -99.40 28.29
C ARG A 15 -4.85 -97.94 27.91
N ASN A 16 -4.53 -97.05 28.85
CA ASN A 16 -4.41 -95.62 28.56
C ASN A 16 -3.12 -95.42 27.76
N PHE A 17 -3.22 -94.97 26.52
CA PHE A 17 -2.09 -94.39 25.80
C PHE A 17 -2.24 -92.87 25.86
N LEU A 18 -1.17 -92.17 26.18
CA LEU A 18 -1.09 -90.74 25.97
C LEU A 18 -0.87 -90.55 24.46
N VAL A 19 -1.85 -89.97 23.78
CA VAL A 19 -1.56 -89.29 22.52
C VAL A 19 -0.78 -88.05 22.92
N ALA A 20 0.54 -88.07 22.74
CA ALA A 20 1.33 -86.86 22.91
C ALA A 20 0.72 -85.78 22.00
N ALA A 21 0.45 -84.59 22.56
CA ALA A 21 -0.06 -83.48 21.78
C ALA A 21 0.89 -83.24 20.61
N ALA A 22 0.34 -83.19 19.39
CA ALA A 22 1.14 -82.96 18.20
C ALA A 22 1.93 -81.65 18.35
N PHE A 23 3.22 -81.68 18.01
CA PHE A 23 4.06 -80.50 18.11
C PHE A 23 3.46 -79.36 17.26
N PRO A 24 3.13 -78.20 17.88
CA PRO A 24 2.35 -77.17 17.20
C PRO A 24 3.16 -76.54 16.04
N GLY A 25 2.45 -76.15 14.98
CA GLY A 25 3.03 -75.39 13.87
C GLY A 25 3.13 -73.90 14.21
N ALA A 26 4.06 -73.20 13.55
CA ALA A 26 4.15 -71.75 13.67
C ALA A 26 2.91 -71.07 13.06
N VAL A 27 2.32 -70.14 13.80
CA VAL A 27 1.21 -69.30 13.33
C VAL A 27 1.81 -68.07 12.68
N LEU A 28 1.67 -67.92 11.36
CA LEU A 28 2.21 -66.77 10.66
C LEU A 28 1.48 -65.49 11.07
N GLN A 29 2.20 -64.37 11.17
CA GLN A 29 1.66 -63.09 11.65
C GLN A 29 1.87 -61.97 10.63
N ALA A 30 3.11 -61.75 10.16
CA ALA A 30 3.43 -60.74 9.18
C ALA A 30 4.47 -61.23 8.15
N PRO A 31 4.43 -60.76 6.89
CA PRO A 31 3.32 -60.04 6.27
C PRO A 31 2.05 -60.90 6.20
N ALA A 32 0.86 -60.28 6.33
CA ALA A 32 -0.41 -61.01 6.31
C ALA A 32 -0.61 -61.74 4.96
N ASN A 33 -1.34 -62.85 4.97
CA ASN A 33 -1.57 -63.63 3.75
C ASN A 33 -2.27 -62.78 2.67
N ALA A 34 -1.74 -62.82 1.45
CA ALA A 34 -2.16 -62.02 0.31
C ALA A 34 -2.10 -60.49 0.53
N SER A 35 -1.27 -60.03 1.47
CA SER A 35 -1.03 -58.59 1.68
C SER A 35 -0.16 -57.99 0.59
N GLU A 36 -0.29 -56.67 0.45
CA GLU A 36 0.55 -55.84 -0.41
C GLU A 36 1.47 -54.98 0.46
N LEU A 37 2.76 -54.95 0.12
CA LEU A 37 3.78 -54.17 0.80
C LEU A 37 4.25 -53.03 -0.09
N ILE A 38 4.02 -51.80 0.37
CA ILE A 38 4.36 -50.55 -0.33
C ILE A 38 5.52 -49.78 0.32
N THR A 39 5.97 -50.17 1.52
CA THR A 39 6.99 -49.46 2.31
C THR A 39 7.93 -50.44 3.01
N GLY A 40 9.23 -50.12 3.05
CA GLY A 40 10.25 -50.79 3.87
C GLY A 40 10.46 -52.32 3.67
N PRO A 41 11.68 -52.83 3.89
CA PRO A 41 11.91 -54.28 3.80
C PRO A 41 10.92 -55.05 4.72
N PRO A 42 10.30 -56.15 4.25
CA PRO A 42 9.30 -56.88 5.04
C PRO A 42 9.89 -57.38 6.36
N LEU A 43 9.19 -57.10 7.46
CA LEU A 43 9.33 -57.90 8.68
C LEU A 43 8.55 -59.20 8.48
N ILE A 44 9.25 -60.33 8.51
CA ILE A 44 8.64 -61.66 8.47
C ILE A 44 8.54 -62.15 9.92
N ASP A 45 7.33 -62.38 10.39
CA ASP A 45 7.02 -62.63 11.80
C ASP A 45 6.01 -63.76 11.96
N TRP A 46 6.20 -64.58 12.98
CA TRP A 46 5.33 -65.68 13.34
C TRP A 46 5.24 -65.82 14.86
N GLY A 47 4.15 -66.39 15.35
CA GLY A 47 3.98 -66.63 16.78
C GLY A 47 4.99 -67.65 17.31
N ASP A 48 5.48 -67.41 18.53
CA ASP A 48 6.29 -68.36 19.27
C ASP A 48 5.58 -69.72 19.40
N VAL A 49 6.27 -70.78 19.00
CA VAL A 49 5.82 -72.16 19.12
C VAL A 49 6.31 -72.72 20.46
N ALA A 50 5.37 -73.07 21.34
CA ALA A 50 5.68 -73.64 22.64
C ALA A 50 6.55 -74.90 22.51
N GLY A 51 7.71 -74.90 23.16
CA GLY A 51 8.67 -76.01 23.13
C GLY A 51 9.59 -76.04 21.89
N ALA A 52 9.49 -75.09 20.96
CA ALA A 52 10.43 -75.00 19.85
C ALA A 52 11.81 -74.51 20.31
N THR A 53 12.86 -75.16 19.80
CA THR A 53 14.26 -74.80 20.04
C THR A 53 14.90 -74.12 18.82
N ALA A 54 14.30 -74.25 17.64
CA ALA A 54 14.72 -73.55 16.42
C ALA A 54 13.61 -73.42 15.36
N TYR A 55 13.78 -72.43 14.47
CA TYR A 55 12.94 -72.15 13.31
C TYR A 55 13.75 -72.08 12.02
N TRP A 56 13.15 -72.57 10.93
CA TRP A 56 13.68 -72.45 9.57
C TRP A 56 12.67 -71.68 8.71
N LEU A 57 13.13 -70.58 8.10
CA LEU A 57 12.35 -69.74 7.20
C LEU A 57 12.75 -70.01 5.76
N LYS A 58 11.76 -70.28 4.91
CA LYS A 58 11.93 -70.31 3.45
C LYS A 58 10.99 -69.32 2.79
N ALA A 59 11.52 -68.51 1.89
CA ALA A 59 10.75 -67.65 1.00
C ALA A 59 11.22 -67.81 -0.44
N ALA A 60 10.32 -67.76 -1.41
CA ALA A 60 10.61 -67.87 -2.84
C ALA A 60 9.60 -67.09 -3.67
N SER A 61 9.97 -66.63 -4.87
CA SER A 61 9.05 -66.03 -5.84
C SER A 61 8.22 -67.08 -6.61
N SER A 62 8.49 -68.37 -6.40
CA SER A 62 7.77 -69.49 -7.00
C SER A 62 7.12 -70.36 -5.92
N THR A 63 5.99 -70.99 -6.27
CA THR A 63 5.24 -71.87 -5.35
C THR A 63 5.93 -73.22 -5.12
N ASP A 64 6.93 -73.58 -5.92
CA ASP A 64 7.67 -74.83 -5.82
C ASP A 64 8.96 -74.71 -4.99
N PHE A 65 9.34 -73.49 -4.58
CA PHE A 65 10.54 -73.20 -3.79
C PHE A 65 11.83 -73.78 -4.41
N THR A 66 11.87 -73.91 -5.75
CA THR A 66 13.05 -74.41 -6.49
C THR A 66 14.22 -73.44 -6.40
N THR A 67 13.94 -72.13 -6.46
CA THR A 67 14.91 -71.07 -6.21
C THR A 67 14.47 -70.29 -4.97
N LEU A 68 15.27 -70.38 -3.91
CA LEU A 68 14.97 -69.71 -2.65
C LEU A 68 15.46 -68.27 -2.70
N THR A 69 14.56 -67.37 -2.31
CA THR A 69 14.84 -65.97 -2.06
C THR A 69 15.42 -65.77 -0.67
N VAL A 70 14.82 -66.44 0.33
CA VAL A 70 15.34 -66.49 1.70
C VAL A 70 15.42 -67.95 2.12
N SER A 71 16.53 -68.32 2.76
CA SER A 71 16.73 -69.65 3.37
C SER A 71 17.52 -69.51 4.67
N SER A 72 16.82 -69.25 5.77
CA SER A 72 17.42 -69.10 7.09
C SER A 72 17.11 -70.31 7.96
N ASN A 73 18.14 -70.92 8.54
CA ASN A 73 18.03 -72.14 9.33
C ASN A 73 18.55 -71.92 10.75
N GLY A 74 17.99 -72.66 11.71
CA GLY A 74 18.46 -72.67 13.10
C GLY A 74 18.15 -71.39 13.89
N MET A 75 17.17 -70.60 13.45
CA MET A 75 16.81 -69.34 14.11
C MET A 75 16.17 -69.60 15.47
N GLN A 76 16.59 -68.88 16.51
CA GLN A 76 15.94 -68.94 17.82
C GLN A 76 14.81 -67.91 17.96
N ALA A 77 14.92 -66.80 17.24
CA ALA A 77 13.88 -65.79 17.17
C ALA A 77 12.75 -66.23 16.22
N SER A 78 11.53 -65.84 16.56
CA SER A 78 10.31 -66.06 15.78
C SER A 78 10.05 -64.96 14.74
N GLN A 79 11.10 -64.22 14.39
CA GLN A 79 11.03 -63.11 13.44
C GLN A 79 12.30 -63.06 12.57
N TYR A 80 12.17 -62.49 11.38
CA TYR A 80 13.23 -62.23 10.43
C TYR A 80 13.03 -60.84 9.80
N GLN A 81 13.95 -59.92 10.10
CA GLN A 81 13.99 -58.60 9.48
C GLN A 81 15.07 -58.58 8.40
N THR A 82 14.68 -58.33 7.16
CA THR A 82 15.66 -58.01 6.10
C THR A 82 16.06 -56.54 6.19
N VAL A 83 17.32 -56.23 5.89
CA VAL A 83 17.92 -54.89 6.10
C VAL A 83 17.83 -54.04 4.83
N ILE A 84 17.74 -54.64 3.64
CA ILE A 84 17.65 -53.94 2.35
C ILE A 84 16.87 -54.79 1.35
N TYR A 85 15.90 -54.19 0.63
CA TYR A 85 15.15 -54.85 -0.45
C TYR A 85 16.01 -55.43 -1.60
N LYS A 86 17.27 -55.03 -1.69
CA LYS A 86 18.11 -55.25 -2.87
C LYS A 86 18.59 -56.71 -3.03
N ASP A 87 18.67 -57.47 -1.94
CA ASP A 87 19.26 -58.81 -1.98
C ASP A 87 18.23 -59.95 -1.87
N ASP A 88 17.11 -59.73 -1.18
CA ASP A 88 16.07 -60.75 -1.01
C ASP A 88 14.79 -60.43 -1.83
N PHE A 89 14.07 -59.36 -1.51
CA PHE A 89 12.71 -59.13 -2.05
C PHE A 89 12.64 -58.00 -3.10
N LYS A 90 12.52 -58.37 -4.37
CA LYS A 90 12.37 -57.47 -5.53
C LYS A 90 10.96 -56.89 -5.62
N ALA A 91 10.84 -55.66 -6.11
CA ALA A 91 9.55 -55.03 -6.42
C ALA A 91 8.83 -55.75 -7.56
N ALA A 92 7.53 -55.48 -7.71
CA ALA A 92 6.65 -56.13 -8.69
C ALA A 92 6.66 -57.66 -8.61
N THR A 93 6.91 -58.22 -7.42
CA THR A 93 7.08 -59.67 -7.26
C THR A 93 6.23 -60.18 -6.10
N THR A 94 5.50 -61.27 -6.35
CA THR A 94 4.82 -62.05 -5.30
C THR A 94 5.78 -63.06 -4.71
N TYR A 95 5.84 -63.10 -3.38
CA TYR A 95 6.65 -64.05 -2.63
C TYR A 95 5.77 -64.97 -1.81
N TYR A 96 6.14 -66.24 -1.80
CA TYR A 96 5.56 -67.30 -1.00
C TYR A 96 6.52 -67.64 0.12
N TRP A 97 6.00 -67.83 1.33
CA TRP A 97 6.83 -68.14 2.48
C TRP A 97 6.13 -69.10 3.44
N TYR A 98 6.95 -69.83 4.19
CA TYR A 98 6.52 -70.68 5.28
C TYR A 98 7.64 -70.86 6.30
N VAL A 99 7.26 -71.21 7.51
CA VAL A 99 8.15 -71.43 8.64
C VAL A 99 8.05 -72.87 9.08
N ARG A 100 9.19 -73.44 9.47
CA ARG A 100 9.23 -74.74 10.14
C ARG A 100 9.79 -74.60 11.53
N ALA A 101 9.05 -75.06 12.54
CA ALA A 101 9.50 -75.16 13.92
C ALA A 101 10.06 -76.57 14.21
N THR A 102 11.01 -76.66 15.15
CA THR A 102 11.49 -77.94 15.70
C THR A 102 11.86 -77.81 17.16
N ASN A 103 11.70 -78.88 17.94
CA ASN A 103 12.20 -79.02 19.31
C ASN A 103 13.47 -79.91 19.39
N GLY A 104 14.01 -80.35 18.24
CA GLY A 104 15.14 -81.28 18.14
C GLY A 104 14.76 -82.72 17.82
N THR A 105 13.52 -83.14 18.10
CA THR A 105 12.99 -84.47 17.76
C THR A 105 11.82 -84.39 16.78
N ASP A 106 10.90 -83.46 17.00
CA ASP A 106 9.71 -83.22 16.21
C ASP A 106 9.88 -82.01 15.28
N ILE A 107 9.13 -82.03 14.17
CA ILE A 107 9.06 -80.93 13.21
C ILE A 107 7.61 -80.61 12.88
N SER A 108 7.30 -79.34 12.69
CA SER A 108 5.99 -78.89 12.23
C SER A 108 6.13 -77.69 11.30
N TYR A 109 5.34 -77.68 10.22
CA TYR A 109 5.34 -76.62 9.21
C TYR A 109 4.12 -75.72 9.39
N SER A 110 4.29 -74.42 9.19
CA SER A 110 3.18 -73.50 9.03
C SER A 110 2.42 -73.76 7.72
N HIS A 111 1.24 -73.16 7.60
CA HIS A 111 0.66 -72.92 6.28
C HIS A 111 1.58 -72.02 5.45
N ARG A 112 1.42 -72.07 4.13
CA ARG A 112 2.12 -71.18 3.22
C ARG A 112 1.32 -69.89 3.09
N TRP A 113 1.97 -68.76 3.32
CA TRP A 113 1.41 -67.46 3.03
C TRP A 113 2.10 -66.84 1.82
N GLN A 114 1.44 -65.85 1.23
CA GLN A 114 2.02 -65.02 0.18
C GLN A 114 1.90 -63.54 0.51
N PHE A 115 2.77 -62.73 -0.06
CA PHE A 115 2.62 -61.28 -0.09
C PHE A 115 3.16 -60.73 -1.42
N TYR A 116 2.67 -59.57 -1.83
CA TYR A 116 3.13 -58.87 -3.03
C TYR A 116 3.97 -57.66 -2.63
N VAL A 117 5.16 -57.53 -3.21
CA VAL A 117 5.98 -56.31 -3.08
C VAL A 117 5.62 -55.40 -4.23
N ALA A 118 4.88 -54.33 -3.92
CA ALA A 118 4.48 -53.35 -4.91
C ALA A 118 5.70 -52.58 -5.47
N VAL A 119 5.53 -51.99 -6.64
CA VAL A 119 6.43 -50.93 -7.09
C VAL A 119 5.95 -49.65 -6.44
N PRO A 120 6.67 -49.08 -5.45
CA PRO A 120 6.28 -47.78 -4.94
C PRO A 120 6.56 -46.77 -6.05
N THR A 121 5.51 -46.11 -6.55
CA THR A 121 5.63 -45.02 -7.52
C THR A 121 5.83 -43.72 -6.75
N PRO A 122 7.06 -43.18 -6.66
CA PRO A 122 7.30 -41.92 -5.97
C PRO A 122 6.58 -40.78 -6.70
N SER A 123 5.89 -39.91 -5.96
CA SER A 123 5.37 -38.66 -6.51
C SER A 123 6.51 -37.66 -6.75
N VAL A 124 6.40 -36.87 -7.82
CA VAL A 124 7.31 -35.74 -8.05
C VAL A 124 7.11 -34.73 -6.91
N PRO A 125 8.20 -34.27 -6.24
CA PRO A 125 8.07 -33.27 -5.17
C PRO A 125 7.42 -31.95 -5.64
N SER A 126 6.90 -31.19 -4.70
CA SER A 126 6.40 -29.83 -4.88
C SER A 126 7.27 -28.84 -4.10
N PRO A 127 8.21 -28.14 -4.76
CA PRO A 127 9.07 -27.15 -4.11
C PRO A 127 8.30 -26.00 -3.48
N SER A 128 8.61 -25.69 -2.22
CA SER A 128 8.01 -24.61 -1.43
C SER A 128 8.95 -23.41 -1.26
N SER A 129 10.23 -23.65 -0.98
CA SER A 129 11.22 -22.61 -0.74
C SER A 129 12.58 -22.94 -1.39
N PRO A 130 13.32 -21.94 -1.90
CA PRO A 130 12.90 -20.55 -2.09
C PRO A 130 11.76 -20.43 -3.11
N ALA A 131 11.00 -19.35 -3.04
CA ALA A 131 10.02 -19.02 -4.07
C ALA A 131 10.72 -18.92 -5.43
N ASP A 132 10.01 -19.28 -6.50
CA ASP A 132 10.58 -19.17 -7.84
C ASP A 132 10.84 -17.69 -8.16
N ALA A 133 11.99 -17.41 -8.78
CA ALA A 133 12.51 -16.07 -9.04
C ALA A 133 12.84 -15.22 -7.80
N ALA A 134 12.99 -15.81 -6.62
CA ALA A 134 13.37 -15.06 -5.41
C ALA A 134 14.81 -14.55 -5.47
N ALA A 135 15.06 -13.34 -4.94
CA ALA A 135 16.38 -12.87 -4.58
C ALA A 135 16.66 -13.19 -3.11
N LEU A 136 17.87 -13.66 -2.79
CA LEU A 136 18.20 -14.20 -1.46
C LEU A 136 19.45 -13.53 -0.90
N PRO A 137 19.45 -13.10 0.39
CA PRO A 137 20.56 -12.42 1.05
C PRO A 137 21.60 -13.42 1.57
N THR A 138 21.64 -14.63 1.00
CA THR A 138 22.46 -15.73 1.46
C THR A 138 22.88 -16.65 0.32
N ALA A 139 24.13 -17.11 0.37
CA ALA A 139 24.67 -18.16 -0.49
C ALA A 139 24.38 -19.57 0.05
N GLY A 140 23.73 -19.69 1.21
CA GLY A 140 23.27 -20.95 1.79
C GLY A 140 21.76 -20.93 2.03
N PRO A 141 20.92 -20.92 0.99
CA PRO A 141 19.48 -21.01 1.18
C PRO A 141 19.05 -22.41 1.61
N LEU A 142 17.94 -22.47 2.36
CA LEU A 142 17.22 -23.71 2.63
C LEU A 142 16.31 -24.01 1.43
N LEU A 143 16.58 -25.14 0.78
CA LEU A 143 15.69 -25.71 -0.23
C LEU A 143 14.68 -26.62 0.48
N ASP A 144 13.40 -26.40 0.23
CA ASP A 144 12.29 -27.09 0.91
C ASP A 144 11.24 -27.53 -0.11
N TRP A 145 10.62 -28.67 0.16
CA TRP A 145 9.55 -29.26 -0.64
C TRP A 145 8.64 -30.11 0.26
N ASP A 146 7.55 -30.63 -0.31
CA ASP A 146 6.58 -31.43 0.42
C ASP A 146 7.16 -32.73 1.02
N ASP A 147 6.63 -33.09 2.19
CA ASP A 147 6.89 -34.39 2.80
C ASP A 147 6.19 -35.48 2.01
N ILE A 148 6.97 -36.37 1.39
CA ILE A 148 6.44 -37.51 0.65
C ILE A 148 6.68 -38.79 1.45
N VAL A 149 5.59 -39.46 1.81
CA VAL A 149 5.60 -40.74 2.53
C VAL A 149 6.15 -41.86 1.63
N GLY A 150 6.98 -42.74 2.20
CA GLY A 150 7.51 -43.91 1.49
C GLY A 150 8.76 -43.64 0.63
N ILE A 151 9.34 -42.45 0.75
CA ILE A 151 10.59 -42.06 0.07
C ILE A 151 11.80 -42.41 0.93
N SER A 152 12.84 -42.96 0.31
CA SER A 152 14.11 -43.26 1.00
C SER A 152 15.12 -42.13 0.90
N SER A 153 15.08 -41.35 -0.17
CA SER A 153 15.95 -40.20 -0.38
C SER A 153 15.43 -39.28 -1.47
N PHE A 154 16.02 -38.11 -1.60
CA PHE A 154 15.82 -37.20 -2.71
C PHE A 154 17.10 -37.06 -3.52
N THR A 155 17.02 -36.46 -4.70
CA THR A 155 18.19 -35.98 -5.44
C THR A 155 17.95 -34.52 -5.80
N VAL A 156 18.79 -33.63 -5.28
CA VAL A 156 18.75 -32.19 -5.57
C VAL A 156 19.89 -31.85 -6.50
N LEU A 157 19.56 -31.15 -7.59
CA LEU A 157 20.51 -30.64 -8.56
C LEU A 157 20.46 -29.11 -8.55
N ILE A 158 21.63 -28.46 -8.54
CA ILE A 158 21.78 -27.01 -8.69
C ILE A 158 22.74 -26.73 -9.84
N SER A 159 22.44 -25.74 -10.67
CA SER A 159 23.28 -25.26 -11.77
C SER A 159 23.12 -23.75 -11.96
N THR A 160 24.06 -23.11 -12.65
CA THR A 160 23.90 -21.72 -13.13
C THR A 160 23.12 -21.63 -14.43
N ARG A 161 22.69 -22.77 -14.98
CA ARG A 161 21.96 -22.86 -16.25
C ARG A 161 20.69 -23.69 -16.09
N SER A 162 19.64 -23.30 -16.80
CA SER A 162 18.33 -23.96 -16.76
C SER A 162 18.33 -25.37 -17.38
N ASP A 163 19.31 -25.68 -18.22
CA ASP A 163 19.56 -27.01 -18.78
C ASP A 163 20.30 -27.95 -17.81
N PHE A 164 20.73 -27.43 -16.65
CA PHE A 164 21.52 -28.13 -15.63
C PHE A 164 22.89 -28.66 -16.13
N ALA A 165 23.44 -28.07 -17.19
CA ALA A 165 24.73 -28.46 -17.77
C ALA A 165 25.65 -27.25 -18.00
N PRO A 166 26.79 -27.12 -17.28
CA PRO A 166 27.33 -28.05 -16.29
C PRO A 166 26.57 -28.00 -14.96
N LEU A 167 26.64 -29.09 -14.20
CA LEU A 167 26.08 -29.14 -12.87
C LEU A 167 27.02 -28.41 -11.88
N LYS A 168 26.44 -27.56 -11.03
CA LYS A 168 27.17 -26.91 -9.92
C LYS A 168 27.21 -27.81 -8.67
N LEU A 169 26.08 -28.43 -8.34
CA LEU A 169 25.94 -29.32 -7.18
C LEU A 169 24.94 -30.45 -7.46
N ALA A 170 25.28 -31.68 -7.06
CA ALA A 170 24.38 -32.82 -6.91
C ALA A 170 24.48 -33.35 -5.48
N THR A 171 23.34 -33.58 -4.83
CA THR A 171 23.28 -34.11 -3.47
C THR A 171 22.03 -34.97 -3.28
N SER A 172 22.07 -35.87 -2.30
CA SER A 172 20.99 -36.82 -2.02
C SER A 172 20.56 -36.82 -0.55
N PRO A 173 19.82 -35.80 -0.09
CA PRO A 173 19.33 -35.74 1.29
C PRO A 173 18.27 -36.82 1.54
N THR A 174 18.11 -37.23 2.79
CA THR A 174 17.05 -38.15 3.22
C THR A 174 15.82 -37.44 3.77
N SER A 175 15.94 -36.15 4.10
CA SER A 175 14.84 -35.26 4.47
C SER A 175 14.27 -34.55 3.25
N SER A 176 13.02 -34.10 3.36
CA SER A 176 12.30 -33.21 2.43
C SER A 176 12.86 -31.78 2.36
N GLN A 177 14.06 -31.58 2.89
CA GLN A 177 14.74 -30.30 3.00
C GLN A 177 16.23 -30.48 2.79
N TYR A 178 16.86 -29.46 2.21
CA TYR A 178 18.30 -29.39 2.03
C TYR A 178 18.84 -27.98 2.30
N GLN A 179 19.65 -27.84 3.33
CA GLN A 179 20.40 -26.64 3.62
C GLN A 179 21.66 -26.59 2.75
N VAL A 180 21.71 -25.66 1.79
CA VAL A 180 22.93 -25.41 1.01
C VAL A 180 24.00 -24.90 1.96
N LYS A 181 25.20 -25.48 1.88
CA LYS A 181 26.32 -25.18 2.75
C LYS A 181 27.19 -24.10 2.12
N ALA A 182 27.86 -23.30 2.96
CA ALA A 182 28.82 -22.30 2.48
C ALA A 182 29.92 -22.90 1.59
N GLY A 183 30.29 -24.17 1.82
CA GLY A 183 31.27 -24.91 1.01
C GLY A 183 30.81 -25.29 -0.40
N ASP A 184 29.51 -25.20 -0.71
CA ASP A 184 28.98 -25.52 -2.05
C ASP A 184 29.29 -24.41 -3.08
N GLY A 185 29.77 -23.26 -2.60
CA GLY A 185 30.37 -22.21 -3.42
C GLY A 185 29.39 -21.50 -4.35
N LEU A 186 28.16 -21.23 -3.88
CA LEU A 186 27.26 -20.30 -4.56
C LEU A 186 27.84 -18.88 -4.47
N ALA A 187 28.01 -18.23 -5.63
CA ALA A 187 28.62 -16.91 -5.74
C ALA A 187 27.56 -15.82 -5.62
N ASN A 188 27.99 -14.65 -5.14
CA ASN A 188 27.17 -13.45 -5.16
C ASN A 188 26.82 -13.02 -6.61
N SER A 189 25.75 -12.27 -6.76
CA SER A 189 25.25 -11.70 -8.03
C SER A 189 25.08 -12.78 -9.12
N THR A 190 24.61 -13.97 -8.72
CA THR A 190 24.52 -15.13 -9.60
C THR A 190 23.14 -15.79 -9.48
N THR A 191 22.53 -16.09 -10.63
CA THR A 191 21.30 -16.89 -10.72
C THR A 191 21.61 -18.38 -10.68
N TYR A 192 20.89 -19.10 -9.82
CA TYR A 192 20.97 -20.55 -9.71
C TYR A 192 19.62 -21.19 -10.00
N TRP A 193 19.65 -22.21 -10.84
CA TRP A 193 18.55 -23.10 -11.15
C TRP A 193 18.66 -24.35 -10.29
N TRP A 194 17.55 -24.80 -9.72
CA TRP A 194 17.49 -26.00 -8.93
C TRP A 194 16.26 -26.84 -9.28
N LYS A 195 16.41 -28.16 -9.13
CA LYS A 195 15.32 -29.12 -9.24
C LYS A 195 15.56 -30.29 -8.31
N VAL A 196 14.49 -30.92 -7.89
CA VAL A 196 14.52 -32.07 -6.98
C VAL A 196 13.69 -33.21 -7.56
N ARG A 197 14.07 -34.44 -7.25
CA ARG A 197 13.22 -35.62 -7.42
C ARG A 197 13.26 -36.45 -6.17
N SER A 198 12.21 -37.22 -5.95
CA SER A 198 12.12 -38.22 -4.88
C SER A 198 12.57 -39.58 -5.39
N ALA A 199 13.11 -40.39 -4.49
CA ALA A 199 13.56 -41.73 -4.77
C ALA A 199 13.04 -42.69 -3.69
N THR A 200 12.33 -43.70 -4.14
CA THR A 200 12.15 -44.91 -3.34
C THR A 200 13.44 -45.72 -3.38
N TRP A 201 13.45 -46.84 -2.69
CA TRP A 201 14.59 -47.75 -2.68
C TRP A 201 14.89 -48.38 -4.05
N SER A 202 13.96 -48.36 -5.01
CA SER A 202 14.12 -48.98 -6.34
C SER A 202 13.79 -48.07 -7.52
N VAL A 203 13.05 -46.98 -7.31
CA VAL A 203 12.52 -46.14 -8.40
C VAL A 203 12.70 -44.67 -8.07
N ASN A 204 13.09 -43.89 -9.07
CA ASN A 204 13.11 -42.43 -9.00
C ASN A 204 11.84 -41.87 -9.65
N SER A 205 11.31 -40.78 -9.10
CA SER A 205 10.34 -39.96 -9.83
C SER A 205 11.02 -39.15 -10.92
N ASP A 206 10.21 -38.52 -11.77
CA ASP A 206 10.67 -37.43 -12.62
C ASP A 206 11.17 -36.26 -11.76
N TYR A 207 12.04 -35.44 -12.34
CA TYR A 207 12.43 -34.18 -11.70
C TYR A 207 11.28 -33.18 -11.73
N THR A 208 11.25 -32.31 -10.73
CA THR A 208 10.47 -31.08 -10.80
C THR A 208 10.89 -30.24 -12.00
N ALA A 209 10.00 -29.35 -12.44
CA ALA A 209 10.41 -28.22 -13.26
C ALA A 209 11.57 -27.47 -12.57
N GLY A 210 12.49 -26.93 -13.36
CA GLY A 210 13.57 -26.11 -12.85
C GLY A 210 13.00 -24.81 -12.29
N ARG A 211 13.30 -24.52 -11.03
CA ARG A 211 13.06 -23.22 -10.39
C ARG A 211 14.36 -22.48 -10.26
N TRP A 212 14.31 -21.16 -10.10
CA TRP A 212 15.53 -20.39 -9.90
C TRP A 212 15.43 -19.38 -8.77
N PHE A 213 16.59 -19.01 -8.24
CA PHE A 213 16.76 -17.92 -7.30
C PHE A 213 18.04 -17.14 -7.65
N PHE A 214 18.11 -15.89 -7.23
CA PHE A 214 19.28 -15.02 -7.39
C PHE A 214 19.94 -14.81 -6.03
N VAL A 215 21.25 -15.05 -5.95
CA VAL A 215 22.02 -14.77 -4.74
C VAL A 215 22.50 -13.33 -4.78
N ASP A 216 22.07 -12.53 -3.79
CA ASP A 216 22.45 -11.13 -3.65
C ASP A 216 22.88 -10.82 -2.22
N LEU A 217 24.18 -10.79 -1.98
CA LEU A 217 24.81 -10.55 -0.68
C LEU A 217 25.23 -9.09 -0.50
N THR A 218 25.01 -8.24 -1.51
CA THR A 218 25.49 -6.86 -1.50
C THR A 218 24.36 -5.95 -1.08
N SER A 219 24.51 -5.30 0.08
CA SER A 219 23.52 -4.30 0.48
C SER A 219 23.48 -3.14 -0.52
N PRO A 220 22.29 -2.59 -0.79
CA PRO A 220 22.16 -1.39 -1.61
C PRO A 220 22.91 -0.23 -0.95
N SER A 221 23.34 0.76 -1.75
CA SER A 221 23.99 1.95 -1.16
C SER A 221 23.02 2.76 -0.30
N ALA A 222 23.55 3.55 0.64
CA ALA A 222 22.74 4.40 1.50
C ALA A 222 22.05 5.50 0.66
N PRO A 223 20.72 5.72 0.81
CA PRO A 223 20.05 6.87 0.19
C PRO A 223 20.66 8.17 0.70
N SER A 224 20.66 9.22 -0.13
CA SER A 224 21.11 10.56 0.28
C SER A 224 19.89 11.45 0.61
N PRO A 225 19.58 11.71 1.89
CA PRO A 225 18.44 12.55 2.25
C PRO A 225 18.67 13.98 1.76
N SER A 226 17.68 14.63 1.14
CA SER A 226 17.82 15.96 0.53
C SER A 226 16.89 17.01 1.13
N TYR A 227 15.66 16.64 1.50
CA TYR A 227 14.69 17.56 2.09
C TYR A 227 13.85 16.86 3.18
N PRO A 228 13.51 17.50 4.30
CA PRO A 228 13.95 18.84 4.73
C PRO A 228 15.49 18.94 4.91
N PRO A 229 16.11 20.11 4.70
CA PRO A 229 17.53 20.29 4.98
C PRO A 229 17.84 19.98 6.45
N ASP A 230 19.09 19.62 6.74
CA ASP A 230 19.46 19.32 8.12
C ASP A 230 19.31 20.55 9.03
N SER A 231 18.89 20.30 10.28
CA SER A 231 18.57 21.32 11.29
C SER A 231 17.51 22.34 10.86
N ARG A 232 16.61 21.95 9.94
CA ARG A 232 15.53 22.83 9.48
C ARG A 232 14.48 23.04 10.59
N THR A 233 14.11 24.29 10.83
CA THR A 233 12.90 24.63 11.61
C THR A 233 11.73 24.89 10.67
N THR A 234 10.58 24.27 10.94
CA THR A 234 9.35 24.41 10.12
C THR A 234 8.11 24.59 10.99
N SER A 235 7.08 25.24 10.45
CA SER A 235 5.73 25.26 11.02
C SER A 235 4.80 24.21 10.41
N ASP A 236 5.23 23.56 9.33
CA ASP A 236 4.54 22.44 8.71
C ASP A 236 4.67 21.19 9.60
N LYS A 237 3.54 20.62 10.00
CA LYS A 237 3.52 19.43 10.87
C LYS A 237 3.57 18.13 10.06
N THR A 238 3.43 18.19 8.74
CA THR A 238 3.46 17.04 7.84
C THR A 238 4.43 17.33 6.68
N PRO A 239 5.71 17.63 6.97
CA PRO A 239 6.66 18.00 5.94
C PRO A 239 6.83 16.87 4.92
N SER A 240 7.04 17.26 3.66
CA SER A 240 7.51 16.32 2.64
C SER A 240 8.97 15.94 2.92
N PHE A 241 9.28 14.66 2.73
CA PHE A 241 10.63 14.11 2.79
C PHE A 241 11.07 13.70 1.39
N MET A 242 12.33 13.97 1.04
CA MET A 242 12.93 13.64 -0.24
C MET A 242 14.34 13.10 -0.05
N TRP A 243 14.75 12.18 -0.91
CA TRP A 243 16.08 11.58 -0.92
C TRP A 243 16.53 11.24 -2.34
N GLY A 244 17.80 10.89 -2.52
CA GLY A 244 18.35 10.42 -3.79
C GLY A 244 17.96 8.96 -4.08
N ALA A 245 17.73 8.66 -5.35
CA ALA A 245 17.50 7.28 -5.80
C ALA A 245 18.75 6.41 -5.64
N VAL A 246 18.54 5.17 -5.24
CA VAL A 246 19.50 4.08 -5.15
C VAL A 246 19.09 3.01 -6.16
N ALA A 247 20.08 2.42 -6.84
CA ALA A 247 19.89 1.31 -7.74
C ALA A 247 20.57 0.06 -7.17
N ASP A 248 19.97 -1.09 -7.41
CA ASP A 248 20.48 -2.41 -7.03
C ASP A 248 20.04 -3.45 -8.06
N LEU A 249 20.78 -4.56 -8.18
CA LEU A 249 20.51 -5.63 -9.14
C LEU A 249 19.18 -6.33 -8.87
N SER A 250 18.77 -6.44 -7.60
CA SER A 250 17.51 -7.08 -7.20
C SER A 250 16.34 -6.09 -7.07
N GLY A 251 16.54 -4.81 -7.44
CA GLY A 251 15.58 -3.72 -7.27
C GLY A 251 15.65 -3.10 -5.88
N VAL A 252 15.03 -1.94 -5.68
CA VAL A 252 15.10 -1.19 -4.41
C VAL A 252 13.73 -0.66 -4.00
N THR A 253 13.41 -0.81 -2.72
CA THR A 253 12.33 -0.09 -2.03
C THR A 253 12.92 0.74 -0.88
N TYR A 254 12.15 1.68 -0.35
CA TYR A 254 12.59 2.54 0.75
C TYR A 254 11.70 2.42 1.98
N THR A 255 12.34 2.60 3.14
CA THR A 255 11.66 2.87 4.41
C THR A 255 12.09 4.23 4.94
N LEU A 256 11.14 5.14 5.14
CA LEU A 256 11.35 6.42 5.85
C LEU A 256 11.07 6.21 7.34
N GLU A 257 12.02 6.56 8.19
CA GLU A 257 11.90 6.54 9.64
C GLU A 257 12.05 7.95 10.20
N VAL A 258 11.09 8.36 11.03
CA VAL A 258 11.12 9.62 11.79
C VAL A 258 11.07 9.26 13.27
N SER A 259 11.99 9.80 14.05
CA SER A 259 12.26 9.43 15.45
C SER A 259 12.33 10.67 16.33
N SER A 260 11.95 10.54 17.60
CA SER A 260 12.16 11.59 18.62
C SER A 260 13.57 11.58 19.20
N ASP A 261 14.38 10.55 18.93
CA ASP A 261 15.77 10.44 19.36
C ASP A 261 16.71 10.11 18.19
N ALA A 262 17.97 10.56 18.30
CA ALA A 262 19.00 10.34 17.28
C ALA A 262 19.42 8.87 17.13
N GLY A 263 19.15 8.04 18.15
CA GLY A 263 19.42 6.60 18.14
C GLY A 263 18.37 5.77 17.41
N PHE A 264 17.24 6.37 16.98
CA PHE A 264 16.10 5.67 16.39
C PHE A 264 15.54 4.56 17.29
N THR A 265 15.56 4.80 18.61
CA THR A 265 14.97 3.89 19.61
C THR A 265 13.49 4.19 19.87
N GLN A 266 13.04 5.40 19.54
CA GLN A 266 11.67 5.90 19.68
C GLN A 266 11.16 6.43 18.33
N LEU A 267 10.74 5.51 17.47
CA LEU A 267 10.15 5.86 16.18
C LEU A 267 8.81 6.57 16.38
N ALA A 268 8.74 7.81 15.93
CA ALA A 268 7.50 8.57 15.86
C ALA A 268 6.65 8.11 14.67
N GLN A 269 7.26 7.86 13.51
CA GLN A 269 6.58 7.34 12.32
C GLN A 269 7.52 6.51 11.45
N THR A 270 6.96 5.50 10.78
CA THR A 270 7.66 4.63 9.82
C THR A 270 6.79 4.40 8.59
N LEU A 271 7.31 4.70 7.40
CA LEU A 271 6.66 4.41 6.13
C LEU A 271 7.54 3.44 5.35
N SER A 272 7.04 2.25 5.04
CA SER A 272 7.80 1.17 4.37
C SER A 272 7.26 0.84 2.98
N GLY A 273 8.06 0.18 2.16
CA GLY A 273 7.66 -0.29 0.82
C GLY A 273 7.52 0.83 -0.21
N LEU A 274 8.17 1.97 0.03
CA LEU A 274 8.11 3.12 -0.87
C LEU A 274 8.91 2.83 -2.15
N THR A 275 8.31 3.07 -3.30
CA THR A 275 8.95 2.92 -4.62
C THR A 275 9.40 4.25 -5.23
N THR A 276 8.99 5.36 -4.62
CA THR A 276 9.36 6.73 -5.00
C THR A 276 10.40 7.30 -4.04
N THR A 277 11.10 8.36 -4.47
CA THR A 277 12.13 9.04 -3.68
C THR A 277 11.61 10.23 -2.86
N GLN A 278 10.30 10.21 -2.58
CA GLN A 278 9.61 11.20 -1.78
C GLN A 278 8.45 10.58 -1.02
N ALA A 279 8.16 11.12 0.16
CA ALA A 279 7.01 10.75 0.97
C ALA A 279 6.52 11.92 1.83
N THR A 280 5.25 11.87 2.22
CA THR A 280 4.64 12.79 3.19
C THR A 280 4.08 11.98 4.35
N LEU A 281 4.16 12.53 5.56
CA LEU A 281 3.61 11.89 6.75
C LEU A 281 2.09 11.93 6.74
N ALA A 282 1.45 10.85 7.20
CA ALA A 282 0.00 10.79 7.37
C ALA A 282 -0.43 11.57 8.63
N ASP A 283 0.33 11.43 9.71
CA ASP A 283 0.04 12.07 10.98
C ASP A 283 0.91 13.30 11.21
N ALA A 284 0.36 14.29 11.92
CA ALA A 284 1.04 15.52 12.24
C ALA A 284 2.07 15.34 13.37
N LEU A 285 3.29 15.83 13.14
CA LEU A 285 4.34 15.95 14.16
C LEU A 285 3.97 16.96 15.26
N ALA A 286 4.44 16.71 16.48
CA ALA A 286 4.18 17.57 17.63
C ALA A 286 4.99 18.86 17.55
N ARG A 287 4.39 19.97 18.01
CA ARG A 287 5.06 21.29 18.06
C ARG A 287 6.02 21.38 19.23
N GLY A 288 7.07 22.18 19.06
CA GLY A 288 8.13 22.34 20.06
C GLY A 288 9.03 21.13 20.19
N SER A 289 8.93 20.17 19.27
CA SER A 289 9.71 18.95 19.26
C SER A 289 10.74 18.96 18.15
N THR A 290 11.87 18.30 18.42
CA THR A 290 12.90 18.01 17.44
C THR A 290 12.81 16.53 17.08
N TYR A 291 12.85 16.25 15.78
CA TYR A 291 12.79 14.93 15.20
C TYR A 291 14.06 14.65 14.39
N TYR A 292 14.46 13.39 14.40
CA TYR A 292 15.54 12.84 13.59
C TYR A 292 14.92 11.95 12.54
N TRP A 293 15.30 12.11 11.28
CA TRP A 293 14.74 11.30 10.21
C TRP A 293 15.84 10.73 9.34
N ARG A 294 15.64 9.49 8.87
CA ARG A 294 16.54 8.79 7.96
C ARG A 294 15.74 7.95 6.98
N VAL A 295 16.37 7.57 5.89
CA VAL A 295 15.78 6.71 4.87
C VAL A 295 16.66 5.49 4.71
N ALA A 296 16.04 4.31 4.67
CA ALA A 296 16.71 3.07 4.35
C ALA A 296 16.39 2.64 2.92
N SER A 297 17.39 2.20 2.17
CA SER A 297 17.20 1.37 0.97
C SER A 297 17.12 -0.09 1.39
N ILE A 298 16.18 -0.83 0.81
CA ILE A 298 16.02 -2.28 0.96
C ILE A 298 15.97 -2.87 -0.44
N ASP A 299 16.87 -3.80 -0.73
CA ASP A 299 16.91 -4.47 -2.03
C ASP A 299 15.88 -5.61 -2.15
N GLY A 300 15.82 -6.28 -3.31
CA GLY A 300 14.91 -7.41 -3.52
C GLY A 300 15.26 -8.66 -2.72
N ALA A 301 16.50 -8.78 -2.24
CA ALA A 301 16.94 -9.83 -1.33
C ALA A 301 16.68 -9.50 0.15
N GLY A 302 16.27 -8.27 0.46
CA GLY A 302 16.01 -7.79 1.81
C GLY A 302 17.26 -7.23 2.52
N ASN A 303 18.39 -7.06 1.84
CA ASN A 303 19.53 -6.36 2.42
C ASN A 303 19.18 -4.89 2.60
N ARG A 304 19.62 -4.30 3.73
CA ARG A 304 19.21 -2.96 4.13
C ARG A 304 20.40 -2.06 4.44
N THR A 305 20.33 -0.82 3.95
CA THR A 305 21.29 0.23 4.31
C THR A 305 20.56 1.51 4.69
N ASN A 306 20.84 2.01 5.90
CA ASN A 306 20.29 3.28 6.38
C ASN A 306 21.15 4.47 5.93
N SER A 307 20.52 5.59 5.60
CA SER A 307 21.20 6.88 5.45
C SER A 307 21.72 7.42 6.78
N SER A 308 22.59 8.43 6.71
CA SER A 308 22.75 9.36 7.84
C SER A 308 21.40 10.03 8.15
N HIS A 309 21.20 10.38 9.42
CA HIS A 309 19.99 11.09 9.81
C HIS A 309 20.12 12.59 9.53
N ARG A 310 18.99 13.26 9.33
CA ARG A 310 18.84 14.71 9.38
C ARG A 310 17.92 15.10 10.53
N THR A 311 18.08 16.31 11.02
CA THR A 311 17.32 16.87 12.13
C THR A 311 16.28 17.87 11.63
N LEU A 312 15.08 17.84 12.19
CA LEU A 312 14.01 18.78 11.90
C LEU A 312 13.35 19.22 13.22
N SER A 313 13.16 20.52 13.42
CA SER A 313 12.40 21.04 14.56
C SER A 313 11.05 21.62 14.11
N VAL A 314 9.97 21.18 14.75
CA VAL A 314 8.63 21.75 14.53
C VAL A 314 8.45 22.91 15.49
N ALA A 315 8.32 24.13 14.98
CA ALA A 315 8.27 25.33 15.80
C ALA A 315 7.11 25.29 16.82
N THR A 316 7.38 25.77 18.04
CA THR A 316 6.30 26.16 18.95
C THR A 316 5.53 27.33 18.33
N ASN A 317 4.23 27.45 18.65
CA ASN A 317 3.58 28.74 18.45
C ASN A 317 4.25 29.71 19.44
N THR A 318 5.25 30.48 19.03
CA THR A 318 5.67 31.65 19.79
C THR A 318 4.55 32.66 19.72
N THR A 319 3.82 32.80 20.82
CA THR A 319 2.91 33.92 21.04
C THR A 319 3.76 35.19 21.09
N VAL A 320 3.57 36.08 20.11
CA VAL A 320 4.13 37.44 20.16
C VAL A 320 3.34 38.19 21.24
N TYR A 321 4.03 38.67 22.29
CA TYR A 321 3.37 39.34 23.41
C TYR A 321 3.39 40.87 23.30
N SER A 322 4.39 41.44 22.59
CA SER A 322 4.46 42.90 22.41
C SER A 322 5.16 43.32 21.11
N TYR A 323 4.84 44.53 20.64
CA TYR A 323 5.48 45.22 19.52
C TYR A 323 6.02 46.57 19.97
N ARG A 324 7.25 46.92 19.59
CA ARG A 324 7.81 48.27 19.79
C ARG A 324 7.72 49.07 18.50
N LEU A 325 6.95 50.16 18.48
CA LEU A 325 6.78 51.08 17.35
C LEU A 325 7.57 52.38 17.60
N GLU A 326 8.32 52.82 16.59
CA GLU A 326 9.06 54.08 16.59
C GLU A 326 8.75 54.89 15.32
N ILE A 327 8.47 56.19 15.45
CA ILE A 327 8.30 57.16 14.36
C ILE A 327 9.19 58.37 14.63
N SER A 328 9.90 58.87 13.63
CA SER A 328 10.81 60.01 13.69
C SER A 328 10.72 60.86 12.43
N GLU A 329 11.08 62.14 12.52
CA GLU A 329 11.25 63.02 11.34
C GLU A 329 12.64 62.83 10.71
N ARG A 330 13.52 62.05 11.34
CA ARG A 330 14.90 61.78 10.90
C ARG A 330 15.13 60.28 10.74
N GLY A 331 15.83 59.89 9.67
CA GLY A 331 16.14 58.48 9.38
C GLY A 331 17.12 57.83 10.36
N ASP A 332 17.79 58.62 11.21
CA ASP A 332 18.69 58.13 12.26
C ASP A 332 17.95 57.74 13.56
N TYR A 333 16.64 58.06 13.67
CA TYR A 333 15.81 57.85 14.86
C TYR A 333 16.42 58.47 16.14
N GLY A 334 17.24 59.52 16.01
CA GLY A 334 17.90 60.19 17.14
C GLY A 334 16.93 60.98 18.03
N GLU A 335 15.82 61.43 17.46
CA GLU A 335 14.70 62.07 18.17
C GLU A 335 13.39 61.40 17.73
N LEU A 336 12.67 60.80 18.67
CA LEU A 336 11.46 60.05 18.38
C LEU A 336 10.21 60.91 18.54
N ARG A 337 9.41 61.00 17.48
CA ARG A 337 8.08 61.61 17.51
C ARG A 337 7.06 60.70 18.18
N VAL A 338 7.14 59.38 17.94
CA VAL A 338 6.31 58.36 18.58
C VAL A 338 7.18 57.20 19.03
N LEU A 339 6.99 56.76 20.27
CA LEU A 339 7.58 55.54 20.83
C LEU A 339 6.49 54.79 21.61
N LYS A 340 6.15 53.56 21.19
CA LYS A 340 5.12 52.75 21.86
C LYS A 340 5.56 51.30 22.02
N VAL A 341 5.10 50.70 23.11
CA VAL A 341 5.07 49.24 23.30
C VAL A 341 3.60 48.81 23.28
N LEU A 342 3.26 47.91 22.37
CA LEU A 342 1.89 47.56 22.01
C LEU A 342 1.67 46.07 22.25
N ALA A 343 0.63 45.70 23.00
CA ALA A 343 0.18 44.31 23.10
C ALA A 343 -0.71 43.89 21.92
N ALA A 344 -1.23 44.87 21.17
CA ALA A 344 -2.12 44.68 20.04
C ALA A 344 -1.37 44.81 18.70
N THR A 345 -1.90 44.16 17.67
CA THR A 345 -1.44 44.24 16.28
C THR A 345 -1.95 45.50 15.57
N SER A 346 -2.44 46.50 16.29
CA SER A 346 -2.85 47.78 15.69
C SER A 346 -2.71 48.90 16.70
N TYR A 347 -2.34 50.10 16.24
CA TYR A 347 -2.27 51.29 17.07
C TYR A 347 -2.78 52.50 16.30
N THR A 348 -3.63 53.28 16.93
CA THR A 348 -4.13 54.53 16.37
C THR A 348 -3.40 55.68 17.06
N LEU A 349 -2.78 56.58 16.28
CA LEU A 349 -2.12 57.75 16.85
C LEU A 349 -3.15 58.61 17.58
N THR A 350 -2.77 59.09 18.75
CA THR A 350 -3.61 60.01 19.53
C THR A 350 -3.42 61.45 19.05
N ALA A 351 -4.33 62.36 19.42
CA ALA A 351 -4.24 63.77 19.02
C ALA A 351 -2.88 64.44 19.35
N PRO A 352 -2.22 64.18 20.50
CA PRO A 352 -0.87 64.68 20.78
C PRO A 352 0.24 64.07 19.90
N GLU A 353 -0.01 62.91 19.30
CA GLU A 353 0.91 62.17 18.42
C GLU A 353 0.66 62.46 16.94
N ALA A 354 -0.17 63.47 16.64
CA ALA A 354 -0.50 63.86 15.28
C ALA A 354 0.76 64.24 14.49
N LEU A 355 0.80 63.75 13.25
CA LEU A 355 1.88 64.00 12.30
C LEU A 355 1.56 65.22 11.46
N ALA A 356 2.57 66.04 11.17
CA ALA A 356 2.40 67.23 10.37
C ALA A 356 2.22 66.88 8.88
N CYS A 357 1.29 67.58 8.22
CA CYS A 357 1.04 67.42 6.78
C CYS A 357 2.28 67.79 5.96
N ASN A 358 2.51 67.09 4.84
CA ASN A 358 3.65 67.28 3.94
C ASN A 358 5.05 67.12 4.59
N THR A 359 5.12 66.56 5.79
CA THR A 359 6.38 66.23 6.45
C THR A 359 6.76 64.79 6.16
N THR A 360 8.05 64.54 5.93
CA THR A 360 8.60 63.19 5.77
C THR A 360 8.84 62.58 7.14
N TYR A 361 8.24 61.41 7.38
CA TYR A 361 8.47 60.63 8.58
C TYR A 361 9.10 59.28 8.26
N TYR A 362 10.01 58.85 9.12
CA TYR A 362 10.65 57.54 9.16
C TYR A 362 10.03 56.73 10.28
N TRP A 363 9.76 55.45 10.08
CA TRP A 363 9.19 54.61 11.14
C TRP A 363 9.75 53.19 11.10
N ARG A 364 9.79 52.52 12.26
CA ARG A 364 10.25 51.14 12.39
C ARG A 364 9.53 50.41 13.51
N VAL A 365 9.44 49.08 13.39
CA VAL A 365 8.80 48.20 14.38
C VAL A 365 9.65 46.96 14.67
N ARG A 366 9.60 46.43 15.90
CA ARG A 366 10.15 45.11 16.26
C ARG A 366 9.25 44.35 17.25
N ALA A 367 9.32 43.02 17.23
CA ALA A 367 8.61 42.16 18.17
C ALA A 367 9.42 41.94 19.46
N GLY A 368 8.72 41.82 20.60
CA GLY A 368 9.27 41.52 21.93
C GLY A 368 8.59 40.32 22.59
N ASP A 369 9.28 39.69 23.54
CA ASP A 369 8.76 38.58 24.32
C ASP A 369 7.88 39.04 25.51
N ALA A 370 7.40 38.08 26.32
CA ALA A 370 6.53 38.33 27.48
C ALA A 370 7.18 39.17 28.60
N THR A 371 8.51 39.32 28.60
CA THR A 371 9.25 40.09 29.60
C THR A 371 9.50 41.53 29.16
N GLY A 372 9.07 41.90 27.95
CA GLY A 372 9.38 43.17 27.32
C GLY A 372 10.83 43.24 26.78
N ALA A 373 11.58 42.14 26.89
CA ALA A 373 12.90 42.04 26.29
C ALA A 373 12.76 42.01 24.76
N THR A 374 13.49 42.92 24.12
CA THR A 374 13.42 43.12 22.67
C THR A 374 14.45 42.22 21.98
N GLY A 375 14.03 41.03 21.56
CA GLY A 375 14.93 40.04 20.93
C GLY A 375 15.03 40.12 19.41
N GLY A 376 14.09 40.78 18.72
CA GLY A 376 14.09 40.89 17.24
C GLY A 376 14.79 42.15 16.70
N ALA A 377 15.37 42.04 15.51
CA ALA A 377 15.84 43.20 14.74
C ALA A 377 14.68 44.13 14.38
N PHE A 378 14.97 45.44 14.27
CA PHE A 378 14.00 46.40 13.75
C PHE A 378 13.68 46.13 12.28
N SER A 379 12.52 46.61 11.86
CA SER A 379 12.23 46.66 10.44
C SER A 379 13.22 47.51 9.66
N SER A 380 13.43 47.16 8.38
CA SER A 380 14.45 47.81 7.52
C SER A 380 14.44 49.33 7.73
N PRO A 381 15.61 49.95 8.01
CA PRO A 381 15.69 51.32 8.55
C PRO A 381 15.23 52.42 7.59
N ASP A 382 15.00 52.11 6.32
CA ASP A 382 14.84 53.12 5.26
C ASP A 382 13.44 53.09 4.64
N LYS A 383 12.40 53.25 5.46
CA LYS A 383 11.03 53.43 4.97
C LYS A 383 10.53 54.80 5.41
N ASN A 384 10.68 55.77 4.51
CA ASN A 384 10.10 57.08 4.63
C ASN A 384 8.72 57.10 3.96
N PHE A 385 7.81 57.90 4.50
CA PHE A 385 6.60 58.32 3.79
C PHE A 385 6.46 59.84 3.90
N ILE A 386 5.95 60.45 2.84
CA ILE A 386 5.46 61.83 2.84
C ILE A 386 4.00 61.75 3.25
N TYR A 387 3.56 62.43 4.31
CA TYR A 387 2.12 62.51 4.64
C TYR A 387 1.41 63.36 3.58
N PRO A 388 0.74 62.76 2.57
CA PRO A 388 0.33 63.49 1.39
C PRO A 388 -0.93 64.32 1.68
N GLY A 389 -1.00 65.52 1.11
CA GLY A 389 -2.18 66.37 1.14
C GLY A 389 -3.38 65.83 0.34
N GLU A 390 -3.22 64.85 -0.55
CA GLU A 390 -4.30 64.27 -1.35
C GLU A 390 -4.14 62.75 -1.57
N GLU A 391 -5.24 62.02 -1.31
CA GLU A 391 -5.53 60.58 -1.48
C GLU A 391 -4.79 59.51 -0.66
N ASP A 392 -5.57 58.49 -0.25
CA ASP A 392 -5.22 57.38 0.62
C ASP A 392 -4.07 56.53 0.02
N MET A 393 -2.92 56.47 0.69
CA MET A 393 -1.80 55.59 0.29
C MET A 393 -1.42 54.59 1.38
N PRO A 394 -1.63 53.27 1.18
CA PRO A 394 -1.00 52.24 2.01
C PRO A 394 0.46 52.01 1.57
N LEU A 395 1.44 52.21 2.47
CA LEU A 395 2.85 51.91 2.24
C LEU A 395 3.26 50.59 2.94
N TRP A 396 3.88 49.67 2.19
CA TRP A 396 4.29 48.34 2.65
C TRP A 396 5.68 48.33 3.30
N VAL A 397 5.81 47.74 4.50
CA VAL A 397 7.13 47.46 5.13
C VAL A 397 7.13 46.12 5.87
N SER A 398 8.19 45.33 5.69
CA SER A 398 8.50 44.11 6.48
C SER A 398 9.77 44.30 7.29
N PRO A 399 9.96 43.57 8.42
CA PRO A 399 11.24 43.61 9.10
C PRO A 399 12.41 43.05 8.30
N ALA A 400 13.63 43.56 8.50
CA ALA A 400 14.81 43.06 7.80
C ALA A 400 15.33 41.79 8.50
N ASP A 401 15.64 40.77 7.70
CA ASP A 401 16.21 39.50 8.16
C ASP A 401 17.59 39.74 8.78
N ALA A 402 17.69 39.67 10.12
CA ALA A 402 18.98 39.46 10.76
C ALA A 402 19.28 37.96 10.76
N SER A 403 20.35 37.59 10.07
CA SER A 403 20.88 36.22 10.00
C SER A 403 20.88 35.55 11.38
N GLY A 404 19.98 34.58 11.57
CA GLY A 404 20.03 33.66 12.72
C GLY A 404 18.84 33.65 13.68
N ALA A 405 17.82 34.49 13.53
CA ALA A 405 16.61 34.44 14.38
C ALA A 405 15.36 34.06 13.57
N THR A 406 14.86 32.84 13.80
CA THR A 406 13.58 32.34 13.28
C THR A 406 12.40 32.96 14.05
N LEU A 407 12.12 34.24 13.79
CA LEU A 407 10.80 34.80 14.09
C LEU A 407 9.85 34.38 12.98
N ASN A 408 9.01 33.39 13.28
CA ASN A 408 7.87 33.07 12.42
C ASN A 408 6.97 34.32 12.34
N ARG A 409 6.56 34.66 11.11
CA ARG A 409 5.60 35.71 10.71
C ARG A 409 6.20 37.10 10.57
N ARG A 410 6.46 37.51 9.31
CA ARG A 410 6.68 38.91 8.93
C ARG A 410 5.39 39.70 9.25
N PRO A 411 5.34 40.58 10.26
CA PRO A 411 4.22 41.52 10.37
C PRO A 411 4.21 42.40 9.12
N LYS A 412 3.16 42.29 8.31
CA LYS A 412 2.88 43.28 7.25
C LYS A 412 2.12 44.41 7.93
N LEU A 413 2.81 45.55 8.12
CA LEU A 413 2.28 46.71 8.81
C LEU A 413 1.74 47.71 7.79
N TRP A 414 0.53 48.19 8.05
CA TRP A 414 -0.18 49.20 7.29
C TRP A 414 -0.17 50.48 8.11
N LEU A 415 0.16 51.61 7.50
CA LEU A 415 -0.12 52.93 8.05
C LEU A 415 -1.25 53.52 7.20
N VAL A 416 -2.41 53.76 7.80
CA VAL A 416 -3.56 54.41 7.16
C VAL A 416 -3.64 55.82 7.73
N ALA A 417 -3.39 56.82 6.89
CA ALA A 417 -3.53 58.22 7.21
C ALA A 417 -4.70 58.80 6.43
N ARG A 418 -5.66 59.46 7.09
CA ARG A 418 -6.76 60.18 6.41
C ARG A 418 -6.37 61.63 6.08
N LYS A 419 -7.02 62.14 5.04
CA LYS A 419 -6.95 63.51 4.49
C LYS A 419 -6.73 64.60 5.55
N CYS A 420 -5.75 65.47 5.32
CA CYS A 420 -5.54 66.68 6.12
C CYS A 420 -6.81 67.56 6.13
N GLY A 421 -7.21 68.05 7.31
CA GLY A 421 -8.26 69.06 7.45
C GLY A 421 -9.68 68.55 7.73
N VAL A 422 -9.89 67.25 7.97
CA VAL A 422 -11.11 66.77 8.62
C VAL A 422 -10.85 66.77 10.13
N ALA A 423 -11.71 67.44 10.89
CA ALA A 423 -11.58 67.60 12.35
C ALA A 423 -11.82 66.27 13.08
N ASP A 424 -10.89 65.33 12.95
CA ASP A 424 -10.67 64.27 13.93
C ASP A 424 -9.22 63.76 13.83
N PRO A 425 -8.29 64.25 14.67
CA PRO A 425 -6.89 63.79 14.70
C PRO A 425 -6.72 62.38 15.28
N SER A 426 -7.81 61.61 15.48
CA SER A 426 -7.80 60.30 16.11
C SER A 426 -7.85 59.09 15.16
N ASP A 427 -7.64 59.25 13.85
CA ASP A 427 -7.91 58.15 12.90
C ASP A 427 -6.75 57.81 11.94
N ALA A 428 -5.50 58.10 12.33
CA ALA A 428 -4.34 57.46 11.71
C ALA A 428 -4.16 56.06 12.29
N ARG A 429 -4.61 55.01 11.58
CA ARG A 429 -4.60 53.62 12.06
C ARG A 429 -3.40 52.86 11.51
N VAL A 430 -2.61 52.29 12.42
CA VAL A 430 -1.61 51.28 12.09
C VAL A 430 -2.23 49.90 12.27
N ALA A 431 -2.21 49.03 11.28
CA ALA A 431 -2.72 47.66 11.36
C ALA A 431 -1.65 46.63 10.96
N VAL A 432 -1.54 45.55 11.72
CA VAL A 432 -0.57 44.45 11.55
C VAL A 432 -1.35 43.15 11.37
N SER A 433 -1.07 42.44 10.28
CA SER A 433 -1.64 41.11 10.03
C SER A 433 -0.63 40.02 10.38
N THR A 434 -1.08 38.97 11.09
CA THR A 434 -0.30 37.78 11.46
C THR A 434 -0.74 36.52 10.70
N SER A 435 -1.60 36.68 9.68
CA SER A 435 -2.10 35.61 8.81
C SER A 435 -1.03 35.19 7.80
N VAL A 436 -0.86 33.88 7.62
CA VAL A 436 0.22 33.25 6.85
C VAL A 436 -0.07 33.16 5.34
N ASP A 437 -1.24 33.61 4.88
CA ASP A 437 -1.61 33.47 3.47
C ASP A 437 -1.76 34.84 2.79
N PHE A 438 -0.64 35.46 2.44
CA PHE A 438 -0.58 36.45 1.36
C PHE A 438 0.88 36.78 0.96
N GLU A 439 1.27 36.43 -0.27
CA GLU A 439 2.27 37.14 -1.08
C GLU A 439 1.58 37.78 -2.29
N VAL A 440 2.09 38.93 -2.76
CA VAL A 440 1.44 39.84 -3.74
C VAL A 440 2.30 40.01 -5.00
N GLY A 441 1.62 39.99 -6.17
CA GLY A 441 1.90 40.80 -7.36
C GLY A 441 2.27 40.01 -8.64
N ILE A 442 1.89 40.35 -9.89
CA ILE A 442 0.97 41.31 -10.56
C ILE A 442 0.80 40.77 -12.03
N SER A 443 -0.35 41.02 -12.70
CA SER A 443 -0.57 41.10 -14.19
C SER A 443 -1.93 40.45 -14.53
N THR A 444 -2.99 41.06 -15.08
CA THR A 444 -3.26 42.33 -15.78
C THR A 444 -4.77 42.59 -15.68
N SER A 445 -5.14 43.82 -15.32
CA SER A 445 -6.35 44.60 -15.66
C SER A 445 -7.70 43.88 -15.90
N PHE A 446 -8.71 44.16 -15.06
CA PHE A 446 -9.86 45.05 -15.38
C PHE A 446 -10.56 45.47 -14.08
N LEU A 447 -10.64 46.79 -13.87
CA LEU A 447 -11.55 47.46 -12.94
C LEU A 447 -12.80 47.86 -13.74
N TYR A 448 -13.99 47.66 -13.17
CA TYR A 448 -15.11 48.57 -13.42
C TYR A 448 -15.87 48.83 -12.10
N SER A 449 -16.03 50.11 -11.80
CA SER A 449 -17.08 50.69 -10.96
C SER A 449 -18.04 51.41 -11.92
N GLY A 450 -19.35 51.45 -11.66
CA GLY A 450 -20.17 52.36 -12.47
C GLY A 450 -21.67 52.16 -12.62
N ASP A 451 -22.38 51.52 -11.69
CA ASP A 451 -23.72 51.96 -11.30
C ASP A 451 -24.09 51.27 -9.99
N GLY A 452 -25.00 51.86 -9.23
CA GLY A 452 -25.51 51.27 -8.00
C GLY A 452 -26.38 50.03 -8.20
N SER A 453 -26.26 49.29 -9.31
CA SER A 453 -27.00 48.03 -9.50
C SER A 453 -26.24 46.88 -8.83
N GLY A 454 -26.33 46.88 -7.50
CA GLY A 454 -25.81 45.79 -6.69
C GLY A 454 -26.38 44.45 -7.14
N TRP A 455 -25.52 43.44 -7.13
CA TRP A 455 -25.89 42.06 -6.83
C TRP A 455 -26.86 42.08 -5.65
N SER A 456 -28.15 42.03 -5.94
CA SER A 456 -29.19 42.05 -4.94
C SER A 456 -30.19 40.98 -5.32
N PRO A 457 -30.01 39.75 -4.83
CA PRO A 457 -31.14 38.86 -4.80
C PRO A 457 -32.16 39.55 -3.87
N ALA A 458 -33.33 39.86 -4.41
CA ALA A 458 -34.35 40.61 -3.70
C ALA A 458 -35.04 39.70 -2.68
N GLY A 459 -34.74 39.87 -1.39
CA GLY A 459 -35.48 39.21 -0.33
C GLY A 459 -34.74 39.15 1.01
N PRO A 460 -35.46 39.03 2.13
CA PRO A 460 -34.85 38.68 3.41
C PRO A 460 -34.37 37.22 3.37
N TRP A 461 -33.11 36.99 3.72
CA TRP A 461 -32.49 35.66 3.77
C TRP A 461 -32.39 35.16 5.20
N THR A 462 -32.76 33.91 5.44
CA THR A 462 -32.53 33.23 6.72
C THR A 462 -31.12 32.66 6.80
N ALA A 463 -30.54 32.61 8.00
CA ALA A 463 -29.24 31.99 8.22
C ALA A 463 -29.26 30.52 7.73
N GLY A 464 -28.22 30.13 6.98
CA GLY A 464 -28.13 28.80 6.36
C GLY A 464 -28.72 28.70 4.93
N THR A 465 -29.21 29.81 4.36
CA THR A 465 -29.70 29.84 2.97
C THR A 465 -28.54 29.99 1.98
N THR A 466 -28.46 29.11 0.99
CA THR A 466 -27.54 29.24 -0.16
C THR A 466 -28.13 30.22 -1.17
N ILE A 467 -27.34 31.21 -1.59
CA ILE A 467 -27.76 32.27 -2.53
C ILE A 467 -27.07 32.03 -3.88
N TYR A 468 -27.86 31.95 -4.94
CA TYR A 468 -27.37 31.79 -6.31
C TYR A 468 -27.30 33.14 -7.03
N PHE A 469 -26.34 33.26 -7.93
CA PHE A 469 -26.00 34.48 -8.65
C PHE A 469 -25.82 34.14 -10.14
N THR A 470 -26.46 34.89 -11.04
CA THR A 470 -26.23 34.73 -12.48
C THR A 470 -24.98 35.53 -12.88
N PRO A 471 -23.96 34.91 -13.50
CA PRO A 471 -22.79 35.63 -13.97
C PRO A 471 -23.17 36.70 -15.01
N PRO A 472 -22.56 37.90 -14.99
CA PRO A 472 -22.61 38.85 -16.10
C PRO A 472 -22.33 38.19 -17.45
N THR A 473 -23.07 38.59 -18.49
CA THR A 473 -22.99 38.00 -19.84
C THR A 473 -21.64 38.22 -20.55
N ASP A 474 -20.78 39.07 -19.99
CA ASP A 474 -19.44 39.43 -20.47
C ASP A 474 -18.30 38.69 -19.76
N LEU A 475 -18.59 37.82 -18.79
CA LEU A 475 -17.59 36.94 -18.17
C LEU A 475 -17.14 35.85 -19.16
N THR A 476 -15.97 36.05 -19.76
CA THR A 476 -15.31 35.06 -20.61
C THR A 476 -14.59 33.98 -19.79
N ALA A 477 -14.27 32.83 -20.41
CA ALA A 477 -13.67 31.67 -19.75
C ALA A 477 -12.30 31.96 -19.13
N GLN A 478 -12.28 32.31 -17.85
CA GLN A 478 -11.07 32.63 -17.10
C GLN A 478 -11.19 32.23 -15.62
N THR A 479 -10.05 32.11 -14.95
CA THR A 479 -10.01 31.93 -13.49
C THR A 479 -10.34 33.27 -12.83
N THR A 480 -11.61 33.48 -12.48
CA THR A 480 -12.09 34.72 -11.86
C THR A 480 -12.17 34.58 -10.35
N THR A 481 -11.60 35.53 -9.63
CA THR A 481 -11.77 35.56 -8.18
C THR A 481 -13.01 36.38 -7.86
N LEU A 482 -14.01 35.75 -7.26
CA LEU A 482 -15.23 36.41 -6.82
C LEU A 482 -15.08 36.88 -5.38
N TYR A 483 -15.51 38.12 -5.14
CA TYR A 483 -15.53 38.75 -3.83
C TYR A 483 -16.98 39.03 -3.46
N LEU A 484 -17.43 38.54 -2.30
CA LEU A 484 -18.77 38.82 -1.77
C LEU A 484 -18.63 39.68 -0.52
N ARG A 485 -19.57 40.61 -0.34
CA ARG A 485 -19.74 41.34 0.91
C ARG A 485 -21.22 41.35 1.28
N ALA A 486 -21.54 41.13 2.54
CA ALA A 486 -22.90 41.20 3.05
C ALA A 486 -23.03 42.34 4.06
N ALA A 487 -24.22 42.91 4.15
CA ALA A 487 -24.58 43.90 5.16
C ALA A 487 -25.94 43.55 5.74
N THR A 488 -26.07 43.61 7.06
CA THR A 488 -27.37 43.63 7.75
C THR A 488 -27.96 45.03 7.61
N ARG A 489 -29.29 45.13 7.47
CA ARG A 489 -29.98 46.41 7.32
C ARG A 489 -29.78 47.25 8.60
N GLY A 490 -28.81 48.16 8.58
CA GLY A 490 -28.51 49.07 9.69
C GLY A 490 -27.04 49.15 10.12
N ASP A 491 -26.15 48.28 9.64
CA ASP A 491 -24.73 48.27 10.03
C ASP A 491 -23.78 48.60 8.86
N ALA A 492 -22.59 49.11 9.19
CA ALA A 492 -21.51 49.33 8.23
C ALA A 492 -21.10 48.03 7.53
N TRP A 493 -20.70 48.12 6.25
CA TRP A 493 -20.29 46.97 5.44
C TRP A 493 -19.29 46.09 6.18
N SER A 494 -19.61 44.80 6.30
CA SER A 494 -18.65 43.81 6.76
C SER A 494 -17.48 43.70 5.76
N SER A 495 -16.34 43.22 6.26
CA SER A 495 -15.16 42.92 5.44
C SER A 495 -15.53 41.98 4.28
N TRP A 496 -14.88 42.17 3.13
CA TRP A 496 -14.97 41.25 2.00
C TRP A 496 -14.72 39.81 2.43
N SER A 497 -15.46 38.88 1.85
CA SER A 497 -15.26 37.44 2.05
C SER A 497 -13.83 37.02 1.68
N ALA A 498 -13.37 35.91 2.24
CA ALA A 498 -12.13 35.27 1.82
C ALA A 498 -12.10 35.08 0.28
N ASN A 499 -10.90 35.18 -0.31
CA ASN A 499 -10.68 34.89 -1.72
C ASN A 499 -11.21 33.49 -2.06
N ARG A 500 -12.31 33.40 -2.80
CA ARG A 500 -12.69 32.16 -3.47
C ARG A 500 -12.27 32.30 -4.92
N ARG A 501 -11.20 31.59 -5.28
CA ARG A 501 -10.89 31.34 -6.69
C ARG A 501 -12.04 30.50 -7.23
N VAL A 502 -12.84 31.08 -8.11
CA VAL A 502 -13.87 30.34 -8.83
C VAL A 502 -13.37 30.22 -10.26
N LEU A 503 -13.33 29.01 -10.78
CA LEU A 503 -13.07 28.86 -12.20
C LEU A 503 -14.37 29.22 -12.92
N VAL A 504 -14.49 30.47 -13.37
CA VAL A 504 -15.61 30.88 -14.22
C VAL A 504 -15.26 30.45 -15.63
N ARG A 505 -15.52 29.18 -15.93
CA ARG A 505 -15.44 28.71 -17.32
C ARG A 505 -16.59 29.38 -18.05
N GLY A 506 -16.26 30.05 -19.16
CA GLY A 506 -17.23 30.79 -19.96
C GLY A 506 -18.30 29.84 -20.44
N ALA A 507 -19.48 30.39 -20.74
CA ALA A 507 -20.64 29.62 -21.19
C ALA A 507 -20.21 28.48 -22.13
N PHE A 508 -20.63 27.25 -21.83
CA PHE A 508 -20.38 26.09 -22.68
C PHE A 508 -20.74 26.47 -24.12
N SER A 509 -19.71 26.60 -24.96
CA SER A 509 -19.91 26.91 -26.38
C SER A 509 -20.18 25.59 -27.09
N TRP A 510 -21.46 25.24 -27.18
CA TRP A 510 -21.92 24.16 -28.05
C TRP A 510 -21.50 24.50 -29.47
N SER A 511 -20.91 23.57 -30.22
CA SER A 511 -20.22 23.87 -31.49
C SER A 511 -21.11 24.56 -32.54
N GLY A 512 -21.15 25.89 -32.51
CA GLY A 512 -21.51 26.81 -33.58
C GLY A 512 -22.85 26.60 -34.31
N ARG A 513 -23.82 25.86 -33.77
CA ARG A 513 -25.16 25.74 -34.38
C ARG A 513 -26.16 26.62 -33.64
N ALA A 514 -27.02 27.29 -34.42
CA ALA A 514 -28.26 27.89 -33.91
C ALA A 514 -29.06 26.85 -33.10
N PRO A 515 -30.00 27.28 -32.23
CA PRO A 515 -30.81 26.38 -31.37
C PRO A 515 -31.29 25.14 -32.13
N ILE A 516 -31.40 23.98 -31.46
CA ILE A 516 -31.85 22.75 -32.14
C ILE A 516 -33.32 22.92 -32.56
N VAL A 517 -33.54 23.40 -33.79
CA VAL A 517 -34.89 23.64 -34.31
C VAL A 517 -35.54 22.29 -34.63
N PRO A 518 -36.73 22.00 -34.06
CA PRO A 518 -37.47 20.78 -34.36
C PRO A 518 -37.64 20.59 -35.87
N ARG A 519 -37.34 19.38 -36.36
CA ARG A 519 -37.45 18.98 -37.78
C ARG A 519 -36.49 19.68 -38.77
N ALA A 520 -35.56 20.51 -38.30
CA ALA A 520 -34.56 21.17 -39.16
C ALA A 520 -33.10 20.77 -38.82
N THR A 521 -32.81 20.44 -37.55
CA THR A 521 -31.45 20.07 -37.11
C THR A 521 -31.38 18.58 -36.75
N GLY A 522 -30.54 17.80 -37.46
CA GLY A 522 -30.27 16.41 -37.12
C GLY A 522 -29.27 16.28 -35.96
N LEU A 523 -29.60 15.46 -34.96
CA LEU A 523 -28.72 15.17 -33.81
C LEU A 523 -27.49 14.37 -34.25
N ARG A 524 -26.31 14.82 -33.82
CA ARG A 524 -25.03 14.15 -34.12
C ARG A 524 -24.45 13.50 -32.87
N ALA A 525 -23.61 12.49 -33.08
CA ALA A 525 -22.73 11.92 -32.06
C ALA A 525 -21.92 13.00 -31.29
N GLN A 526 -21.55 14.08 -31.98
CA GLN A 526 -20.84 15.22 -31.39
C GLN A 526 -21.66 15.96 -30.33
N ASP A 527 -22.98 16.10 -30.51
CA ASP A 527 -23.85 16.82 -29.55
C ASP A 527 -23.91 16.08 -28.20
N ILE A 528 -23.87 14.74 -28.23
CA ILE A 528 -23.79 13.89 -27.04
C ILE A 528 -22.39 13.94 -26.42
N ALA A 529 -21.33 13.95 -27.23
CA ALA A 529 -19.96 14.04 -26.73
C ALA A 529 -19.69 15.38 -25.99
N GLU A 530 -20.20 16.50 -26.51
CA GLU A 530 -20.13 17.80 -25.83
C GLU A 530 -20.88 17.79 -24.50
N LEU A 531 -22.06 17.14 -24.45
CA LEU A 531 -22.85 17.00 -23.22
C LEU A 531 -22.16 16.10 -22.18
N ARG A 532 -21.53 15.00 -22.61
CA ARG A 532 -20.73 14.15 -21.71
C ARG A 532 -19.59 14.93 -21.09
N ASN A 533 -18.86 15.71 -21.89
CA ASN A 533 -17.77 16.54 -21.38
C ASN A 533 -18.29 17.59 -20.37
N ALA A 534 -19.42 18.23 -20.66
CA ALA A 534 -20.04 19.18 -19.71
C ALA A 534 -20.43 18.51 -18.39
N ILE A 535 -20.98 17.29 -18.43
CA ILE A 535 -21.37 16.53 -17.22
C ILE A 535 -20.14 16.02 -16.46
N ASP A 536 -19.12 15.52 -17.15
CA ASP A 536 -17.86 15.09 -16.52
C ASP A 536 -17.19 16.27 -15.80
N GLU A 537 -17.23 17.47 -16.39
CA GLU A 537 -16.78 18.70 -15.75
C GLU A 537 -17.65 19.09 -14.54
N ALA A 538 -18.98 19.02 -14.66
CA ALA A 538 -19.90 19.30 -13.55
C ALA A 538 -19.71 18.33 -12.37
N ARG A 539 -19.45 17.05 -12.64
CA ARG A 539 -19.14 16.02 -11.61
C ARG A 539 -17.77 16.23 -10.96
N ALA A 540 -16.82 16.86 -11.66
CA ALA A 540 -15.51 17.22 -11.12
C ALA A 540 -15.53 18.48 -10.25
N PHE A 541 -16.61 19.28 -10.29
CA PHE A 541 -16.74 20.50 -9.52
C PHE A 541 -16.81 20.19 -8.01
N ARG A 542 -15.77 20.58 -7.25
CA ARG A 542 -15.74 20.47 -5.78
C ARG A 542 -16.18 21.77 -5.13
N ASN A 543 -17.39 21.80 -4.58
CA ASN A 543 -17.77 22.86 -3.65
C ASN A 543 -17.15 22.58 -2.27
N VAL A 544 -16.33 23.52 -1.79
CA VAL A 544 -15.56 23.41 -0.54
C VAL A 544 -16.45 23.45 0.73
N ALA A 545 -17.78 23.52 0.56
CA ALA A 545 -18.76 23.53 1.63
C ALA A 545 -19.77 22.34 1.61
N SER A 546 -19.74 21.46 0.60
CA SER A 546 -20.67 20.32 0.52
C SER A 546 -19.92 18.99 0.50
N THR A 547 -20.43 17.99 1.22
CA THR A 547 -19.98 16.58 1.23
C THR A 547 -20.16 15.85 -0.10
N CYS A 548 -20.56 16.54 -1.16
CA CYS A 548 -20.77 15.95 -2.47
C CYS A 548 -19.46 15.71 -3.19
N ALA A 549 -19.03 14.46 -3.17
CA ALA A 549 -17.96 13.95 -4.01
C ALA A 549 -18.59 12.98 -5.02
N PHE A 550 -18.50 13.30 -6.30
CA PHE A 550 -18.90 12.40 -7.38
C PHE A 550 -17.66 11.78 -8.02
N SER A 551 -17.74 10.50 -8.35
CA SER A 551 -16.78 9.86 -9.25
C SER A 551 -17.02 10.32 -10.69
N ALA A 552 -16.00 10.21 -11.55
CA ALA A 552 -16.14 10.42 -12.99
C ALA A 552 -17.32 9.62 -13.56
N ALA A 553 -18.05 10.17 -14.54
CA ALA A 553 -19.17 9.46 -15.13
C ALA A 553 -18.65 8.21 -15.88
N SER A 554 -19.40 7.12 -15.79
CA SER A 554 -19.16 5.93 -16.60
C SER A 554 -20.13 5.93 -17.76
N TRP A 555 -19.60 5.83 -18.98
CA TRP A 555 -20.38 5.88 -20.22
C TRP A 555 -20.40 4.51 -20.89
N THR A 556 -21.58 3.97 -21.18
CA THR A 556 -21.80 2.62 -21.74
C THR A 556 -21.17 2.46 -23.14
N GLU A 557 -21.12 3.55 -23.91
CA GLU A 557 -20.40 3.62 -25.19
C GLU A 557 -19.37 4.75 -25.11
N PRO A 558 -18.14 4.53 -24.62
CA PRO A 558 -17.20 5.60 -24.27
C PRO A 558 -16.68 6.42 -25.47
N VAL A 559 -16.73 5.86 -26.68
CA VAL A 559 -16.30 6.53 -27.92
C VAL A 559 -17.46 6.64 -28.89
N LEU A 560 -17.95 7.86 -29.12
CA LEU A 560 -18.98 8.15 -30.12
C LEU A 560 -18.32 8.60 -31.43
N THR A 561 -18.41 7.78 -32.47
CA THR A 561 -17.76 8.07 -33.76
C THR A 561 -18.73 8.80 -34.70
N PRO A 562 -18.37 9.98 -35.23
CA PRO A 562 -19.20 10.72 -36.18
C PRO A 562 -19.60 9.84 -37.37
N ARG A 563 -20.89 9.88 -37.76
CA ARG A 563 -21.50 9.10 -38.86
C ARG A 563 -21.55 7.56 -38.66
N LYS A 564 -21.10 7.02 -37.52
CA LYS A 564 -21.20 5.59 -37.19
C LYS A 564 -22.05 5.31 -35.94
N SER A 565 -21.95 6.16 -34.91
CA SER A 565 -22.76 6.02 -33.70
C SER A 565 -24.12 6.70 -33.88
N LEU A 566 -25.21 5.93 -33.80
CA LEU A 566 -26.58 6.46 -33.74
C LEU A 566 -26.87 6.94 -32.31
N VAL A 567 -27.42 8.14 -32.18
CA VAL A 567 -27.88 8.67 -30.87
C VAL A 567 -29.14 7.90 -30.47
N LYS A 568 -29.09 7.21 -29.34
CA LYS A 568 -30.17 6.38 -28.79
C LYS A 568 -30.79 7.05 -27.57
N ALA A 569 -32.03 6.68 -27.24
CA ALA A 569 -32.69 7.10 -25.99
C ALA A 569 -31.88 6.72 -24.74
N ALA A 570 -31.17 5.60 -24.78
CA ALA A 570 -30.27 5.16 -23.71
C ALA A 570 -29.14 6.16 -23.43
N HIS A 571 -28.59 6.84 -24.44
CA HIS A 571 -27.56 7.86 -24.23
C HIS A 571 -28.13 9.08 -23.49
N VAL A 572 -29.36 9.47 -23.80
CA VAL A 572 -30.03 10.60 -23.14
C VAL A 572 -30.40 10.27 -21.70
N ALA A 573 -30.89 9.05 -21.45
CA ALA A 573 -31.14 8.57 -20.09
C ALA A 573 -29.84 8.60 -19.25
N GLU A 574 -28.76 8.06 -19.80
CA GLU A 574 -27.44 8.04 -19.14
C GLU A 574 -26.91 9.44 -18.84
N LEU A 575 -27.12 10.42 -19.72
CA LEU A 575 -26.78 11.83 -19.46
C LEU A 575 -27.60 12.40 -18.29
N ARG A 576 -28.91 12.14 -18.26
CA ARG A 576 -29.81 12.61 -17.17
C ARG A 576 -29.44 12.00 -15.82
N ASP A 577 -29.08 10.72 -15.80
CA ASP A 577 -28.71 9.98 -14.59
C ASP A 577 -27.37 10.46 -14.01
N ASN A 578 -26.42 10.86 -14.87
CA ASN A 578 -25.14 11.40 -14.43
C ASN A 578 -25.21 12.88 -14.02
N LEU A 579 -26.16 13.65 -14.55
CA LEU A 579 -26.33 15.07 -14.26
C LEU A 579 -27.25 15.37 -13.07
N SER A 580 -28.39 14.67 -12.94
CA SER A 580 -29.40 14.97 -11.91
C SER A 580 -28.84 14.98 -10.48
N PRO A 581 -28.00 14.01 -10.06
CA PRO A 581 -27.42 14.01 -8.71
C PRO A 581 -26.50 15.22 -8.46
N VAL A 582 -25.82 15.70 -9.50
CA VAL A 582 -24.97 16.90 -9.41
C VAL A 582 -25.84 18.13 -9.17
N ILE A 583 -26.94 18.28 -9.93
CA ILE A 583 -27.85 19.42 -9.79
C ILE A 583 -28.54 19.40 -8.42
N GLU A 584 -29.00 18.22 -7.96
CA GLU A 584 -29.64 18.08 -6.66
C GLU A 584 -28.70 18.43 -5.51
N CYS A 585 -27.45 17.97 -5.58
CA CYS A 585 -26.46 18.34 -4.58
C CYS A 585 -26.09 19.84 -4.65
N VAL A 586 -25.72 20.33 -5.83
CA VAL A 586 -25.04 21.63 -5.98
C VAL A 586 -26.05 22.77 -5.95
N LEU A 587 -27.22 22.58 -6.56
CA LEU A 587 -28.25 23.59 -6.73
C LEU A 587 -29.50 23.36 -5.86
N GLY A 588 -29.63 22.18 -5.22
CA GLY A 588 -30.69 21.90 -4.26
C GLY A 588 -32.07 21.62 -4.87
N TYR A 589 -32.14 21.25 -6.16
CA TYR A 589 -33.38 20.85 -6.81
C TYR A 589 -33.16 19.67 -7.77
N THR A 590 -34.21 18.91 -8.08
CA THR A 590 -34.17 17.84 -9.08
C THR A 590 -34.61 18.38 -10.45
N PRO A 591 -33.80 18.26 -11.51
CA PRO A 591 -34.19 18.67 -12.86
C PRO A 591 -35.47 17.96 -13.33
N ALA A 592 -36.41 18.73 -13.89
CA ALA A 592 -37.61 18.19 -14.52
C ALA A 592 -37.40 18.10 -16.03
N PHE A 593 -37.30 16.87 -16.55
CA PHE A 593 -37.12 16.63 -17.98
C PHE A 593 -38.44 16.21 -18.66
N SER A 594 -38.64 16.67 -19.90
CA SER A 594 -39.71 16.18 -20.76
C SER A 594 -39.49 14.69 -21.08
N ASP A 595 -40.57 13.91 -21.06
CA ASP A 595 -40.53 12.44 -21.07
C ASP A 595 -39.60 11.90 -19.98
N ALA A 596 -40.04 11.97 -18.73
CA ALA A 596 -39.25 11.56 -17.57
C ALA A 596 -38.71 10.11 -17.68
N VAL A 597 -39.41 9.24 -18.41
CA VAL A 597 -38.99 7.85 -18.67
C VAL A 597 -38.71 7.66 -20.16
N LEU A 598 -37.45 7.42 -20.51
CA LEU A 598 -37.02 7.06 -21.85
C LEU A 598 -36.74 5.55 -21.92
N THR A 599 -37.46 4.84 -22.79
CA THR A 599 -37.20 3.43 -23.09
C THR A 599 -36.30 3.31 -24.32
N PRO A 600 -35.67 2.16 -24.60
CA PRO A 600 -34.87 1.97 -25.82
C PRO A 600 -35.65 2.25 -27.13
N ALA A 601 -36.99 2.18 -27.09
CA ALA A 601 -37.86 2.48 -28.22
C ALA A 601 -38.28 3.97 -28.32
N SER A 602 -37.99 4.78 -27.29
CA SER A 602 -38.33 6.20 -27.28
C SER A 602 -37.56 6.96 -28.36
N LYS A 603 -38.25 7.88 -29.05
CA LYS A 603 -37.60 8.77 -30.02
C LYS A 603 -36.91 9.90 -29.28
N VAL A 604 -35.62 10.10 -29.55
CA VAL A 604 -34.88 11.27 -29.04
C VAL A 604 -35.36 12.51 -29.80
N ARG A 605 -35.83 13.51 -29.04
CA ARG A 605 -36.35 14.78 -29.54
C ARG A 605 -35.37 15.90 -29.22
N ALA A 606 -35.42 16.99 -29.99
CA ALA A 606 -34.60 18.19 -29.76
C ALA A 606 -34.72 18.71 -28.32
N VAL A 607 -35.95 18.72 -27.78
CA VAL A 607 -36.24 19.14 -26.39
C VAL A 607 -35.42 18.37 -25.36
N HIS A 608 -35.15 17.08 -25.57
CA HIS A 608 -34.37 16.27 -24.61
C HIS A 608 -32.92 16.75 -24.49
N ILE A 609 -32.34 17.22 -25.59
CA ILE A 609 -30.97 17.70 -25.67
C ILE A 609 -30.89 19.15 -25.19
N ASP A 610 -31.86 19.99 -25.55
CA ASP A 610 -31.90 21.39 -25.11
C ASP A 610 -32.11 21.50 -23.59
N GLU A 611 -32.95 20.64 -23.00
CA GLU A 611 -33.09 20.55 -21.54
C GLU A 611 -31.77 20.16 -20.87
N LEU A 612 -31.08 19.13 -21.39
CA LEU A 612 -29.78 18.70 -20.86
C LEU A 612 -28.71 19.79 -21.00
N ARG A 613 -28.67 20.52 -22.12
CA ARG A 613 -27.75 21.65 -22.31
C ARG A 613 -28.05 22.79 -21.35
N THR A 614 -29.33 23.05 -21.11
CA THR A 614 -29.80 24.09 -20.18
C THR A 614 -29.45 23.74 -18.74
N GLU A 615 -29.66 22.48 -18.32
CA GLU A 615 -29.36 22.04 -16.96
C GLU A 615 -27.85 21.87 -16.72
N ALA A 616 -27.11 21.33 -17.68
CA ALA A 616 -25.65 21.11 -17.55
C ALA A 616 -24.84 22.42 -17.52
N ALA A 617 -25.41 23.54 -17.95
CA ALA A 617 -24.76 24.85 -17.91
C ALA A 617 -24.95 25.61 -16.59
N LYS A 618 -25.68 25.05 -15.61
CA LYS A 618 -26.01 25.72 -14.34
C LYS A 618 -25.01 25.48 -13.20
N PRO A 619 -24.46 24.27 -12.98
CA PRO A 619 -23.32 24.04 -12.08
C PRO A 619 -22.07 24.72 -12.60
#